data_AF-A0A962FGI4-F1
#
_entry.id   AF-A0A962FGI4-F1
#
_cell.length_a   1.000
_cell.length_b   1.000
_cell.length_c   1.000
_cell.angle_alpha   90.00
_cell.angle_beta   90.00
_cell.angle_gamma   90.00
#
_symmetry.space_group_name_H-M   'P 1'
#
loop_
_entity.id
_entity.type
_entity.pdbx_description
1 polymer ?
#
loop_
_entity_poly.entity_id
_entity_poly.type
_entity_poly.pdbx_seq_one_letter_code
_entity_poly.pdbx_strand_id
1 'polypeptide(L)' 'MRRNGGKQAAAQESFWRKPLGALTRREWEALCDGCGRCCLVKLEDEDTGKIHFTDVACKLFDS' A
#
# COMPACT_ATOMS: atom_id res chain seq x y z
N MET A 1 6.84 -15.26 32.40
CA MET A 1 6.40 -13.87 32.13
C MET A 1 5.10 -13.91 31.33
N ARG A 2 3.98 -13.55 31.96
CA ARG A 2 2.69 -13.38 31.29
C ARG A 2 2.68 -12.06 30.52
N ARG A 3 2.26 -12.08 29.25
CA ARG A 3 1.57 -10.96 28.60
C ARG A 3 0.28 -11.50 27.97
N ASN A 4 -0.82 -11.26 28.69
CA ASN A 4 -2.18 -11.27 28.17
C ASN A 4 -2.32 -10.18 27.11
N GLY A 5 -3.17 -10.41 26.10
CA GLY A 5 -3.81 -9.34 25.33
C GLY A 5 -3.89 -9.61 23.84
N GLY A 6 -5.09 -9.97 23.35
CA GLY A 6 -5.44 -9.70 21.95
C GLY A 6 -5.94 -10.86 21.09
N LYS A 7 -6.35 -12.01 21.65
CA LYS A 7 -7.20 -12.95 20.91
C LYS A 7 -8.66 -12.48 20.94
N GLN A 8 -9.01 -11.33 20.36
CA GLN A 8 -10.39 -11.01 19.97
C GLN A 8 -10.42 -9.92 18.90
N ALA A 9 -10.66 -10.33 17.65
CA ALA A 9 -11.64 -9.69 16.78
C ALA A 9 -12.05 -10.74 15.75
N ALA A 10 -13.23 -11.31 15.94
CA ALA A 10 -13.89 -12.15 14.96
C ALA A 10 -13.99 -11.41 13.62
N ALA A 11 -13.91 -12.18 12.54
CA ALA A 11 -13.92 -11.75 11.15
C ALA A 11 -15.15 -10.89 10.79
N GLN A 12 -15.07 -9.58 11.06
CA GLN A 12 -15.34 -8.63 9.98
C GLN A 12 -14.28 -8.94 8.92
N GLU A 13 -14.67 -9.27 7.69
CA GLU A 13 -13.69 -9.42 6.62
C GLU A 13 -12.75 -8.22 6.64
N SER A 14 -11.46 -8.48 6.81
CA SER A 14 -10.47 -7.42 6.83
C SER A 14 -10.65 -6.54 5.60
N PHE A 15 -10.58 -5.21 5.76
CA PHE A 15 -10.92 -4.29 4.68
C PHE A 15 -10.17 -4.58 3.37
N TRP A 16 -8.92 -5.06 3.46
CA TRP A 16 -8.08 -5.43 2.31
C TRP A 16 -8.57 -6.63 1.49
N ARG A 17 -9.63 -7.31 1.92
CA ARG A 17 -10.31 -8.36 1.15
C ARG A 17 -11.42 -7.82 0.25
N LYS A 18 -11.86 -6.57 0.43
CA LYS A 18 -12.82 -5.92 -0.45
C LYS A 18 -12.20 -5.73 -1.85
N PRO A 19 -13.00 -5.71 -2.93
CA PRO A 19 -12.52 -5.28 -4.24
C PRO A 19 -11.87 -3.89 -4.15
N LEU A 20 -10.79 -3.66 -4.91
CA LEU A 20 -10.03 -2.40 -4.85
C LEU A 20 -10.90 -1.15 -5.03
N GLY A 21 -11.89 -1.21 -5.93
CA GLY A 21 -12.83 -0.11 -6.17
C GLY A 21 -13.87 0.13 -5.08
N ALA A 22 -13.98 -0.78 -4.10
CA ALA A 22 -14.89 -0.66 -2.95
C ALA A 22 -14.19 -0.14 -1.68
N LEU A 23 -12.87 0.12 -1.75
CA LEU A 23 -12.11 0.68 -0.65
C LEU A 23 -12.35 2.19 -0.54
N THR A 24 -12.56 2.66 0.69
CA THR A 24 -12.50 4.09 0.98
C THR A 24 -11.06 4.59 0.82
N ARG A 25 -10.87 5.91 0.64
CA ARG A 25 -9.52 6.51 0.57
C ARG A 25 -8.64 6.06 1.75
N ARG A 26 -9.17 6.12 2.97
CA ARG A 26 -8.45 5.76 4.19
C ARG A 26 -8.04 4.28 4.20
N GLU A 27 -8.92 3.38 3.74
CA GLU A 27 -8.61 1.96 3.63
C GLU A 27 -7.55 1.72 2.55
N TRP A 28 -7.60 2.44 1.43
CA TRP A 28 -6.59 2.34 0.38
C TRP A 28 -5.22 2.79 0.85
N GLU A 29 -5.15 3.92 1.55
CA GLU A 29 -3.92 4.44 2.17
C GLU A 29 -3.38 3.49 3.24
N ALA A 30 -4.26 2.80 3.99
CA ALA A 30 -3.87 1.83 5.01
C ALA A 30 -3.25 0.53 4.47
N LEU A 31 -3.29 0.29 3.15
CA LEU A 31 -2.51 -0.80 2.54
C LEU A 31 -1.02 -0.45 2.40
N CYS A 32 -0.67 0.83 2.49
CA CYS A 32 0.72 1.27 2.47
C CYS A 32 1.38 0.97 3.82
N ASP A 33 2.51 0.27 3.78
CA ASP A 33 3.38 0.00 4.93
C ASP A 33 4.50 1.04 5.09
N GLY A 34 4.49 2.11 4.28
CA GLY A 34 5.51 3.15 4.28
C GLY A 34 6.82 2.74 3.60
N CYS A 35 6.89 1.59 2.93
CA CYS A 35 8.15 1.12 2.33
C CYS A 35 8.59 1.85 1.04
N GLY A 36 7.76 2.77 0.52
CA GLY A 36 8.06 3.57 -0.68
C GLY A 36 7.92 2.84 -2.03
N ARG A 37 7.74 1.51 -2.03
CA ARG A 37 7.65 0.70 -3.28
C ARG A 37 6.45 1.05 -4.16
N CYS A 38 5.33 1.43 -3.55
CA CYS A 38 4.12 1.85 -4.28
C CYS A 38 4.14 3.33 -4.67
N CYS A 39 4.99 4.15 -4.05
CA CYS A 39 5.09 5.59 -4.27
C CYS A 39 6.32 5.98 -5.10
N LEU A 40 6.88 5.03 -5.84
CA LEU A 40 8.10 5.22 -6.63
C LEU A 40 7.77 5.78 -8.02
N VAL A 41 8.47 6.83 -8.43
CA VAL A 41 8.38 7.34 -9.80
C VAL A 41 9.00 6.30 -10.74
N LYS A 42 8.23 5.85 -11.71
CA LYS A 42 8.68 4.95 -12.77
C LYS A 42 8.65 5.69 -14.09
N LEU A 43 9.62 5.40 -14.94
CA LEU A 43 9.69 5.95 -16.29
C LEU A 43 9.33 4.83 -17.28
N GLU A 44 8.44 5.12 -18.20
CA GLU A 44 8.11 4.25 -19.31
C GLU A 44 8.78 4.79 -20.57
N ASP A 45 9.53 3.93 -21.25
CA ASP A 45 10.12 4.23 -22.55
C ASP A 45 9.02 4.22 -23.62
N GLU A 46 8.88 5.32 -24.36
CA GLU A 46 7.74 5.52 -25.28
C GLU A 46 7.77 4.62 -26.52
N ASP A 47 8.96 4.20 -26.96
CA ASP A 47 9.13 3.36 -28.15
C ASP A 47 9.01 1.87 -27.83
N THR A 48 9.44 1.47 -26.63
CA THR A 48 9.57 0.06 -26.23
C THR A 48 8.60 -0.38 -25.15
N GLY A 49 7.98 0.55 -24.42
CA GLY A 49 7.13 0.27 -23.26
C GLY A 49 7.91 -0.26 -22.04
N LYS A 50 9.25 -0.16 -22.05
CA LYS A 50 10.07 -0.67 -20.95
C LYS A 50 9.92 0.22 -19.72
N ILE A 51 9.65 -0.40 -18.57
CA ILE A 51 9.56 0.30 -17.28
C ILE A 51 10.91 0.33 -16.58
N HIS A 52 11.38 1.54 -16.29
CA HIS A 52 12.58 1.82 -15.51
C HIS A 52 12.20 2.27 -14.10
N PHE A 53 12.73 1.56 -13.10
CA PHE A 53 12.58 1.94 -11.70
C PHE A 53 13.61 3.00 -11.34
N THR A 54 13.22 3.97 -10.51
CA THR A 54 14.10 4.99 -9.96
C THR A 54 14.27 4.78 -8.46
N ASP A 55 15.03 5.65 -7.80
CA ASP A 55 15.05 5.79 -6.32
C ASP A 55 14.36 7.09 -5.87
N VAL A 56 13.51 7.67 -6.72
CA VAL A 56 12.83 8.95 -6.46
C VAL A 56 11.43 8.70 -5.93
N ALA A 57 11.18 9.14 -4.69
CA ALA A 57 9.85 9.11 -4.09
C ALA A 57 8.91 10.14 -4.74
N CYS A 58 7.64 9.78 -4.92
CA CYS A 58 6.63 10.71 -5.39
C CYS A 58 6.18 11.65 -4.26
N LYS A 59 5.54 12.76 -4.62
CA LYS A 59 5.03 13.76 -3.65
C LYS A 59 3.98 13.24 -2.65
N LEU A 60 3.46 12.03 -2.87
CA LEU A 60 2.49 11.39 -1.97
C LEU A 60 3.17 10.46 -0.96
N PHE A 61 4.50 10.39 -0.97
CA PHE A 61 5.26 9.68 0.03
C PHE A 61 5.48 10.60 1.24
N ASP A 62 4.53 10.59 2.17
CA ASP A 62 4.72 11.19 3.50
C ASP A 62 5.55 10.20 4.35
N SER A 63 6.76 10.61 4.70
CA SER A 63 7.70 9.87 5.57
C SER A 63 7.42 10.11 7.05
#